data_AF-A0A1G3ATW8-F1
#
_entry.id   AF-A0A1G3ATW8-F1
#
_cell.length_a   1.000
_cell.length_b   1.000
_cell.length_c   1.000
_cell.angle_alpha   90.00
_cell.angle_beta   90.00
_cell.angle_gamma   90.00
#
_symmetry.space_group_name_H-M   'P 1'
#
loop_
_entity.id
_entity.type
_entity.pdbx_description
1 polymer ?
#
loop_
_entity_poly.entity_id
_entity_poly.type
_entity_poly.pdbx_seq_one_letter_code
_entity_poly.pdbx_strand_id
1 'polypeptide(L)'
;MVDYSKGRSEEELEAFYPNEILRHTLITFLFISAVMLGVLFLPESFEKATDEFASFQARPPWFLLPFYHISSLINNRIWYVSILVIYAITFISVPFLDRNTERSLWKKPIFFSIVIINILLIFVLGLTKYLQ
;
A
#
# COMPACT_ATOMS: atom_id res chain seq x y z
N MET A 1 32.46 -27.91 5.41
CA MET A 1 31.56 -26.78 5.76
C MET A 1 30.99 -26.25 4.46
N VAL A 2 29.67 -26.07 4.37
CA VAL A 2 29.02 -25.51 3.18
C VAL A 2 29.30 -24.01 3.15
N ASP A 3 29.72 -23.49 2.00
CA ASP A 3 29.95 -22.06 1.82
C ASP A 3 28.61 -21.36 1.54
N TYR A 4 28.14 -20.60 2.53
CA TYR A 4 26.89 -19.86 2.47
C TYR A 4 27.02 -18.48 1.78
N SER A 5 28.23 -18.08 1.37
CA SER A 5 28.46 -16.81 0.67
C SER A 5 28.11 -16.87 -0.82
N LYS A 6 28.07 -18.09 -1.38
CA LYS A 6 27.91 -18.30 -2.82
C LYS A 6 26.51 -17.89 -3.30
N GLY A 7 26.45 -16.84 -4.12
CA GLY A 7 25.22 -16.35 -4.73
C GLY A 7 24.49 -15.26 -3.92
N ARG A 8 25.07 -14.79 -2.82
CA ARG A 8 24.57 -13.65 -2.04
C ARG A 8 25.29 -12.36 -2.42
N SER A 9 24.56 -11.23 -2.37
CA SER A 9 25.19 -9.91 -2.52
C SER A 9 25.99 -9.53 -1.28
N GLU A 10 26.91 -8.56 -1.40
CA GLU A 10 27.67 -8.06 -0.24
C GLU A 10 26.75 -7.50 0.86
N GLU A 11 25.65 -6.86 0.50
CA GLU A 11 24.62 -6.40 1.45
C GLU A 11 23.92 -7.56 2.18
N GLU A 12 23.66 -8.68 1.50
CA GLU A 12 23.04 -9.87 2.13
C GLU A 12 23.98 -10.59 3.10
N LEU A 13 25.28 -10.35 2.97
CA LEU A 13 26.33 -10.90 3.83
C LEU A 13 26.73 -9.94 4.96
N GLU A 14 26.20 -8.70 4.94
CA GLU A 14 26.46 -7.70 5.95
C GLU A 14 25.92 -8.15 7.32
N ALA A 15 26.69 -7.88 8.38
CA ALA A 15 26.28 -8.24 9.73
C ALA A 15 25.02 -7.45 10.13
N PHE A 16 23.98 -8.16 10.56
CA PHE A 16 22.73 -7.54 10.99
C PHE A 16 22.94 -6.48 12.09
N TYR A 17 23.75 -6.80 13.10
CA TYR A 17 24.20 -5.84 14.09
C TYR A 17 25.63 -5.39 13.78
N PRO A 18 25.91 -4.08 13.78
CA PRO A 18 25.03 -2.96 14.13
C PRO A 18 24.24 -2.36 12.95
N ASN A 19 24.54 -2.76 11.72
CA ASN A 19 24.20 -1.97 10.52
C ASN A 19 22.69 -1.89 10.26
N GLU A 20 21.99 -3.02 10.24
CA GLU A 20 20.53 -3.03 10.02
C GLU A 20 19.76 -2.43 11.19
N ILE A 21 20.26 -2.58 12.43
CA ILE A 21 19.65 -1.93 13.59
C ILE A 21 19.73 -0.40 13.45
N LEU A 22 20.89 0.14 13.06
CA LEU A 22 21.07 1.58 12.85
C LEU A 22 20.20 2.08 11.69
N ARG A 23 20.14 1.35 10.56
CA ARG A 23 19.32 1.68 9.40
C ARG A 23 17.83 1.77 9.76
N HIS A 24 17.30 0.76 10.45
CA HIS A 24 15.92 0.77 10.91
C HIS A 24 15.65 1.87 11.93
N THR A 25 16.57 2.09 12.87
CA THR A 25 16.44 3.16 13.87
C THR A 25 16.32 4.52 13.20
N LEU A 26 17.18 4.84 12.23
CA LEU A 26 17.10 6.08 11.46
C LEU A 26 15.78 6.24 10.72
N ILE A 27 15.31 5.18 10.05
CA ILE A 27 14.02 5.19 9.33
C ILE A 27 12.86 5.40 10.32
N THR A 28 12.89 4.76 11.48
CA THR A 28 11.86 4.93 12.52
C THR A 28 11.82 6.36 13.03
N PHE A 29 12.97 6.97 13.33
CA PHE A 29 13.01 8.38 13.75
C PHE A 29 12.51 9.32 12.66
N LEU A 30 12.85 9.07 11.39
CA LEU A 30 12.35 9.85 10.27
C LEU A 30 10.83 9.72 10.15
N PHE A 31 10.30 8.51 10.25
CA PHE A 31 8.87 8.24 10.19
C PHE A 31 8.11 8.95 11.32
N ILE A 32 8.57 8.84 12.57
CA ILE A 32 7.99 9.53 13.72
C ILE A 32 8.02 11.05 13.49
N SER A 33 9.14 11.59 13.01
CA SER A 33 9.26 13.01 12.72
C SER A 33 8.27 13.46 11.64
N ALA A 34 8.11 12.69 10.56
CA ALA A 34 7.14 12.98 9.50
C ALA A 34 5.69 12.98 10.02
N VAL A 35 5.34 12.02 10.89
CA VAL A 35 4.02 11.97 11.53
C VAL A 35 3.81 13.18 12.44
N MET A 36 4.81 13.55 13.26
CA MET A 36 4.72 14.73 14.13
C MET A 36 4.54 16.02 13.31
N LEU A 37 5.27 16.18 12.21
CA LEU A 37 5.06 17.30 11.29
C LEU A 37 3.64 17.29 10.72
N GLY A 38 3.14 16.12 10.32
CA GLY A 38 1.76 15.97 9.86
C GLY A 38 0.73 16.44 10.91
N VAL A 39 0.90 16.06 12.17
CA VAL A 39 0.01 16.48 13.27
C VAL A 39 0.09 17.99 13.52
N LEU A 40 1.30 18.57 13.51
CA LEU A 40 1.50 19.99 13.79
C LEU A 40 1.00 20.91 12.66
N PHE A 41 1.16 20.50 11.40
CA PHE A 41 0.86 21.33 10.24
C PHE A 41 -0.48 21.00 9.55
N LEU A 42 -1.07 19.83 9.80
CA LEU A 42 -2.33 19.38 9.18
C LEU A 42 -3.37 18.88 10.22
N PRO A 43 -3.66 19.62 11.31
CA PRO A 43 -4.52 19.14 12.41
C PRO A 43 -5.95 18.82 11.96
N GLU A 44 -6.53 19.60 11.05
CA GLU A 44 -7.91 19.40 10.55
C GLU A 44 -8.12 18.03 9.87
N SER A 45 -7.06 17.45 9.30
CA SER A 45 -7.14 16.13 8.65
C SER A 45 -7.29 15.00 9.68
N PHE A 46 -6.82 15.22 10.91
CA PHE A 46 -6.89 14.26 12.01
C PHE A 46 -8.09 14.51 12.93
N GLU A 47 -8.50 15.77 13.15
CA GLU A 47 -9.65 16.12 14.00
C GLU A 47 -10.99 15.59 13.46
N LYS A 48 -11.18 15.60 12.12
CA LYS A 48 -12.39 15.05 11.49
C LYS A 48 -12.55 13.54 11.69
N ALA A 49 -11.49 12.82 12.07
CA ALA A 49 -11.53 11.39 12.32
C ALA A 49 -11.96 11.03 13.76
N THR A 50 -11.95 11.99 14.69
CA THR A 50 -12.13 11.76 16.14
C THR A 50 -13.44 12.33 16.70
N ASP A 51 -14.27 12.99 15.89
CA ASP A 51 -15.51 13.63 16.36
C ASP A 51 -16.63 12.59 16.57
N GLU A 52 -16.92 12.27 17.84
CA GLU A 52 -17.92 11.27 18.27
C GLU A 52 -19.37 11.65 17.91
N PHE A 53 -19.64 12.91 17.57
CA PHE A 53 -20.98 13.43 17.27
C PHE A 53 -21.17 13.88 15.81
N ALA A 54 -20.35 13.40 14.87
CA ALA A 54 -20.45 13.79 13.46
C ALA A 54 -21.74 13.27 12.78
N SER A 55 -22.85 13.95 13.00
CA SER A 55 -24.10 13.83 12.23
C SER A 55 -24.03 14.50 10.85
N PHE A 56 -22.82 14.75 10.33
CA PHE A 56 -22.58 15.43 9.07
C PHE A 56 -21.82 14.50 8.12
N GLN A 57 -22.58 13.70 7.36
CA GLN A 57 -22.11 12.92 6.21
C GLN A 57 -20.65 12.44 6.32
N ALA A 58 -20.41 11.44 7.19
CA ALA A 58 -19.10 10.87 7.44
C ALA A 58 -18.44 10.45 6.11
N ARG A 59 -17.61 11.34 5.55
CA ARG A 59 -16.80 11.02 4.38
C ARG A 59 -15.75 10.02 4.86
N PRO A 60 -15.59 8.88 4.18
CA PRO A 60 -14.58 7.91 4.58
C PRO A 60 -13.18 8.54 4.51
N PRO A 61 -12.22 8.06 5.32
CA PRO A 61 -10.86 8.57 5.30
C PRO A 61 -10.24 8.45 3.89
N TRP A 62 -9.25 9.28 3.60
CA TRP A 62 -8.71 9.46 2.25
C TRP A 62 -8.23 8.15 1.60
N PHE A 63 -7.68 7.22 2.37
CA PHE A 63 -7.21 5.91 1.88
C PHE A 63 -8.36 4.94 1.51
N LEU A 64 -9.59 5.21 1.98
CA LEU A 64 -10.80 4.45 1.62
C LEU A 64 -11.62 5.10 0.50
N LEU A 65 -11.31 6.34 0.10
CA LEU A 65 -12.03 7.05 -0.97
C LEU A 65 -12.08 6.28 -2.31
N PRO A 66 -10.99 5.63 -2.79
CA PRO A 66 -11.04 4.88 -4.04
C PRO A 66 -12.10 3.76 -4.00
N PHE A 67 -12.13 3.00 -2.90
CA PHE A 67 -13.07 1.90 -2.72
C PHE A 67 -14.51 2.37 -2.52
N TYR A 68 -14.68 3.50 -1.84
CA TYR A 68 -15.98 4.16 -1.73
C TYR A 68 -16.50 4.62 -3.09
N HIS A 69 -15.64 5.19 -3.93
CA HIS A 69 -16.02 5.59 -5.28
C HIS A 69 -16.45 4.38 -6.13
N ILE A 70 -15.70 3.28 -6.11
CA ILE A 70 -16.09 2.03 -6.79
C ILE A 70 -17.46 1.55 -6.29
N SER A 71 -17.71 1.60 -4.99
CA SER A 71 -19.01 1.20 -4.43
C SER A 71 -20.16 2.08 -4.92
N SER A 72 -19.90 3.37 -5.20
CA SER A 72 -20.90 4.28 -5.76
C SER A 72 -21.17 4.06 -7.25
N LEU A 73 -20.21 3.49 -8.00
CA LEU A 73 -20.37 3.14 -9.40
C LEU A 73 -21.15 1.84 -9.59
N ILE A 74 -21.15 0.96 -8.59
CA ILE A 74 -21.79 -0.36 -8.64
C ILE A 74 -23.11 -0.31 -7.88
N ASN A 75 -24.23 -0.28 -8.60
CA ASN A 75 -25.57 -0.19 -8.00
C ASN A 75 -25.96 -1.43 -7.16
N ASN A 76 -25.31 -2.58 -7.38
CA ASN A 76 -25.61 -3.82 -6.67
C ASN A 76 -24.49 -4.21 -5.70
N ARG A 77 -24.82 -4.23 -4.41
CA ARG A 77 -23.90 -4.56 -3.31
C ARG A 77 -23.26 -5.94 -3.46
N ILE A 78 -23.98 -6.94 -3.96
CA ILE A 78 -23.47 -8.30 -4.14
C ILE A 78 -22.33 -8.30 -5.17
N TRP A 79 -22.51 -7.59 -6.28
CA TRP A 79 -21.48 -7.48 -7.32
C TRP A 79 -20.23 -6.77 -6.80
N TYR A 80 -20.39 -5.69 -6.03
CA TYR A 80 -19.27 -4.99 -5.41
C TYR A 80 -18.44 -5.92 -4.51
N VAL A 81 -19.10 -6.64 -3.59
CA VAL A 81 -18.43 -7.57 -2.68
C VAL A 81 -17.74 -8.70 -3.47
N SER A 82 -18.41 -9.27 -4.46
CA SER A 82 -17.83 -10.32 -5.31
C SER A 82 -16.57 -9.85 -6.02
N ILE A 83 -16.54 -8.63 -6.56
CA ILE A 83 -15.35 -8.07 -7.22
C ILE A 83 -14.19 -7.93 -6.23
N LEU A 84 -14.44 -7.41 -5.03
CA LEU A 84 -13.40 -7.29 -3.99
C LEU A 84 -12.85 -8.66 -3.58
N VAL A 85 -13.73 -9.66 -3.42
CA VAL A 85 -13.32 -11.04 -3.10
C VAL A 85 -12.47 -11.63 -4.21
N ILE A 86 -12.88 -11.48 -5.47
CA ILE A 86 -12.08 -11.93 -6.63
C ILE A 86 -10.72 -11.25 -6.65
N TYR A 87 -10.66 -9.95 -6.38
CA TYR A 87 -9.39 -9.21 -6.33
C TYR A 87 -8.48 -9.72 -5.20
N ALA A 88 -9.03 -9.95 -4.01
CA ALA A 88 -8.28 -10.52 -2.88
C ALA A 88 -7.76 -11.93 -3.18
N ILE A 89 -8.60 -12.80 -3.75
CA ILE A 89 -8.20 -14.16 -4.16
C ILE A 89 -7.10 -14.08 -5.22
N THR A 90 -7.23 -13.18 -6.20
CA THR A 90 -6.22 -12.99 -7.25
C THR A 90 -4.89 -12.55 -6.64
N PHE A 91 -4.90 -11.62 -5.69
CA PHE A 91 -3.71 -11.15 -5.00
C PHE A 91 -3.02 -12.26 -4.19
N ILE A 92 -3.79 -13.05 -3.43
CA ILE A 92 -3.27 -14.23 -2.71
C ILE A 92 -2.73 -15.28 -3.69
N SER A 93 -3.32 -15.35 -4.88
CA SER A 93 -2.95 -16.33 -5.91
C SER A 93 -1.72 -15.92 -6.74
N VAL A 94 -1.21 -14.68 -6.60
CA VAL A 94 -0.02 -14.18 -7.31
C VAL A 94 1.16 -15.16 -7.31
N PRO A 95 1.61 -15.72 -6.16
CA PRO A 95 2.73 -16.69 -6.15
C PRO A 95 2.46 -17.97 -6.96
N PHE A 96 1.20 -18.33 -7.22
CA PHE A 96 0.85 -19.51 -8.02
C PHE A 96 0.67 -19.17 -9.51
N LEU A 97 0.25 -17.93 -9.80
CA LEU A 97 0.10 -17.41 -11.16
C LEU A 97 1.47 -17.02 -11.76
N ASP A 98 2.37 -16.47 -10.96
CA ASP A 98 3.70 -16.05 -11.38
C ASP A 98 4.68 -17.24 -11.38
N ARG A 99 4.79 -17.91 -12.53
CA ARG A 99 5.70 -19.04 -12.75
C ARG A 99 7.09 -18.65 -13.26
N ASN A 100 7.41 -17.35 -13.31
CA ASN A 100 8.70 -16.92 -13.82
C ASN A 100 9.83 -17.31 -12.86
N THR A 101 10.93 -17.79 -13.43
CA THR A 101 12.12 -18.25 -12.69
C THR A 101 12.87 -17.12 -11.99
N GLU A 102 12.75 -15.89 -12.49
CA GLU A 102 13.39 -14.73 -11.89
C GLU A 102 12.47 -14.04 -10.87
N ARG A 103 13.02 -13.65 -9.72
CA ARG A 103 12.27 -12.99 -8.64
C ARG A 103 12.12 -11.47 -8.84
N SER A 104 13.00 -10.85 -9.63
CA SER A 104 13.02 -9.39 -9.81
C SER A 104 11.83 -8.91 -10.63
N LEU A 105 11.06 -7.96 -10.10
CA LEU A 105 9.93 -7.33 -10.79
C LEU A 105 10.35 -6.56 -12.04
N TRP A 106 11.57 -6.00 -12.03
CA TRP A 106 12.13 -5.24 -13.15
C TRP A 106 12.29 -6.07 -14.43
N LYS A 107 12.45 -7.39 -14.27
CA LYS A 107 12.57 -8.32 -15.39
C LYS A 107 11.21 -8.86 -15.86
N LYS A 108 10.11 -8.44 -15.22
CA LYS A 108 8.73 -8.82 -15.53
C LYS A 108 7.93 -7.60 -16.00
N PRO A 109 8.20 -7.06 -17.19
CA PRO A 109 7.61 -5.80 -17.63
C PRO A 109 6.09 -5.83 -17.66
N ILE A 110 5.47 -6.97 -18.04
CA ILE A 110 4.02 -7.12 -18.07
C ILE A 110 3.41 -7.05 -16.67
N PHE A 111 3.93 -7.85 -15.72
CA PHE A 111 3.44 -7.86 -14.34
C PHE A 111 3.64 -6.49 -13.67
N PHE A 112 4.82 -5.89 -13.89
CA PHE A 112 5.13 -4.55 -13.39
C PHE A 112 4.16 -3.49 -13.94
N SER A 113 3.80 -3.58 -15.23
CA SER A 113 2.84 -2.68 -15.86
C SER A 113 1.44 -2.83 -15.25
N ILE A 114 1.00 -4.07 -14.99
CA ILE A 114 -0.28 -4.34 -14.31
C ILE A 114 -0.29 -3.71 -12.91
N VAL A 115 0.80 -3.85 -12.14
CA VAL A 115 0.92 -3.24 -10.81
C VAL A 115 0.85 -1.72 -10.88
N ILE A 116 1.60 -1.09 -11.80
CA ILE A 116 1.57 0.36 -12.00
C ILE A 116 0.17 0.84 -12.38
N ILE A 117 -0.48 0.17 -13.34
CA ILE A 117 -1.84 0.53 -13.78
C ILE A 117 -2.82 0.44 -12.60
N ASN A 118 -2.71 -0.58 -11.74
CA ASN A 118 -3.56 -0.70 -10.55
C ASN A 118 -3.31 0.43 -9.54
N ILE A 119 -2.05 0.78 -9.30
CA ILE A 119 -1.71 1.91 -8.40
C ILE A 119 -2.27 3.22 -8.95
N LEU A 120 -2.08 3.48 -10.25
CA LEU A 120 -2.62 4.67 -10.90
C LEU A 120 -4.15 4.70 -10.87
N LEU A 121 -4.81 3.57 -11.08
CA LEU A 121 -6.26 3.46 -10.98
C LEU A 121 -6.75 3.83 -9.57
N ILE A 122 -6.16 3.25 -8.53
CA ILE A 122 -6.51 3.56 -7.13
C ILE A 122 -6.29 5.05 -6.85
N PHE A 123 -5.17 5.61 -7.29
CA PHE A 123 -4.85 7.02 -7.09
C PHE A 123 -5.86 7.94 -7.79
N VAL A 124 -6.17 7.69 -9.07
CA VAL A 124 -7.13 8.48 -9.85
C VAL A 124 -8.53 8.39 -9.24
N LEU A 125 -9.01 7.20 -8.88
CA LEU A 125 -10.32 7.03 -8.24
C LEU A 125 -10.42 7.78 -6.91
N GLY A 126 -9.36 7.73 -6.09
CA GLY A 126 -9.28 8.50 -4.84
C GLY A 126 -9.32 10.00 -5.09
N LEU A 127 -8.53 10.49 -6.05
CA LEU A 127 -8.47 11.91 -6.39
C LEU A 127 -9.80 12.43 -6.96
N THR A 128 -10.42 11.69 -7.89
CA THR A 128 -11.72 12.05 -8.45
C THR A 128 -12.78 12.16 -7.36
N LYS A 129 -12.80 11.22 -6.40
CA LYS A 129 -13.76 11.26 -5.30
C LYS A 129 -13.45 12.32 -4.25
N TYR A 130 -12.19 12.69 -4.08
CA TYR A 130 -11.80 13.78 -3.20
C TYR A 130 -12.24 15.15 -3.75
N LEU A 131 -12.17 15.32 -5.08
CA LEU A 131 -12.54 16.57 -5.76
C LEU A 131 -14.05 16.76 -5.99
N GLN A 132 -14.84 15.69 -5.99
CA GLN A 132 -16.31 15.69 -6.12
C GLN A 132 -17.02 15.73 -4.76
#